data_AF-A0A0R5T0P9-F1
#
_entry.id   AF-A0A0R5T0P9-F1
#
_cell.length_a   1.000
_cell.length_b   1.000
_cell.length_c   1.000
_cell.angle_alpha   90.00
_cell.angle_beta   90.00
_cell.angle_gamma   90.00
#
_symmetry.space_group_name_H-M   'P 1'
#
loop_
_entity.id
_entity.type
_entity.pdbx_description
1 polymer ?
#
loop_
_entity_poly.entity_id
_entity_poly.type
_entity_poly.pdbx_seq_one_letter_code
_entity_poly.pdbx_strand_id
1 'polypeptide(L)'
;MDSTLAILFSMLQLLIVSTAAPLPVEVVKMKSKVKWMAEQLVVRLNRDFQVPIGLTLSPPADDLDGLSSIVTILEGYNSLISNSLDGVSQVKVDISSLTGFLSQWRQEHCSEQRPKLSVPGVLQELQRRKTFIHTVSIEALMRVKEFLNLLLKNLNHLKTC
;
A
#
# COMPACT_ATOMS: atom_id res chain seq x y z
N MET A 1 -33.24 49.05 25.24
CA MET A 1 -34.01 48.22 24.28
C MET A 1 -32.97 47.63 23.37
N ASP A 2 -32.31 46.56 23.82
CA ASP A 2 -31.02 46.13 23.27
C ASP A 2 -30.96 44.61 23.06
N SER A 3 -32.12 43.99 22.80
CA SER A 3 -32.23 42.54 22.57
C SER A 3 -31.95 42.14 21.12
N THR A 4 -31.72 43.10 20.22
CA THR A 4 -31.46 42.86 18.79
C THR A 4 -29.98 42.58 18.48
N LEU A 5 -29.05 43.09 19.31
CA LEU A 5 -27.61 42.93 19.06
C LEU A 5 -27.09 41.54 19.45
N ALA A 6 -27.64 40.93 20.50
CA ALA A 6 -27.20 39.62 20.98
C ALA A 6 -27.57 38.47 20.03
N ILE A 7 -28.66 38.61 19.26
CA ILE A 7 -29.13 37.56 18.32
C ILE A 7 -28.24 37.52 17.07
N LEU A 8 -27.70 38.67 16.62
CA LEU A 8 -26.81 38.74 15.46
C LEU A 8 -25.45 38.09 15.69
N PHE A 9 -24.96 38.06 16.93
CA PHE A 9 -23.68 37.42 17.25
C PHE A 9 -23.77 35.89 17.34
N SER A 10 -24.95 35.36 17.72
CA SER A 10 -25.18 33.91 17.84
C SER A 10 -25.33 33.22 16.47
N MET A 11 -25.82 33.94 15.45
CA MET A 11 -26.01 33.39 14.09
C MET A 11 -24.72 33.38 13.24
N LEU A 12 -23.66 34.07 13.65
CA LEU A 12 -22.41 34.14 12.88
C LEU A 12 -21.47 32.94 13.12
N GLN A 13 -21.71 32.13 14.16
CA GLN A 13 -20.83 31.00 14.50
C GLN A 13 -21.17 29.68 13.77
N LEU A 14 -22.24 29.66 12.97
CA LEU A 14 -22.69 28.45 12.24
C LEU A 14 -22.08 28.28 10.85
N LEU A 15 -21.20 29.18 10.40
CA LEU A 15 -20.66 29.18 9.04
C LEU A 15 -19.16 28.89 8.93
N ILE A 16 -18.52 28.42 10.00
CA ILE A 16 -17.19 27.80 9.86
C ILE A 16 -17.41 26.35 9.41
N VAL A 17 -17.91 26.21 8.17
CA VAL A 17 -17.71 24.99 7.41
C VAL A 17 -16.21 24.92 7.16
N SER A 18 -15.52 24.13 7.97
CA SER A 18 -14.13 23.73 7.74
C SER A 18 -14.06 23.05 6.37
N THR A 19 -13.86 23.85 5.33
CA THR A 19 -13.56 23.37 3.99
C THR A 19 -12.15 22.79 4.08
N ALA A 20 -12.08 21.48 4.34
CA ALA A 20 -10.84 20.75 4.16
C ALA A 20 -10.35 21.04 2.73
N ALA A 21 -9.16 21.64 2.62
CA ALA A 21 -8.61 21.99 1.33
C ALA A 21 -8.62 20.74 0.42
N PRO A 22 -9.17 20.82 -0.80
CA PRO A 22 -9.21 19.69 -1.70
C PRO A 22 -7.78 19.18 -1.94
N LEU A 23 -7.64 17.85 -2.02
CA LEU A 23 -6.32 17.25 -2.23
C LEU A 23 -5.69 17.77 -3.53
N PRO A 24 -4.36 17.93 -3.56
CA PRO A 24 -3.66 18.26 -4.80
C PRO A 24 -4.07 17.27 -5.90
N VAL A 25 -4.40 17.79 -7.08
CA VAL A 25 -4.91 16.99 -8.21
C VAL A 25 -3.96 15.84 -8.55
N GLU A 26 -2.66 16.05 -8.40
CA GLU A 26 -1.63 15.05 -8.65
C GLU A 26 -1.71 13.88 -7.65
N VAL A 27 -1.99 14.15 -6.37
CA VAL A 27 -2.21 13.11 -5.34
C VAL A 27 -3.44 12.26 -5.67
N VAL A 28 -4.50 12.87 -6.20
CA VAL A 28 -5.71 12.15 -6.64
C VAL A 28 -5.38 11.24 -7.84
N LYS A 29 -4.67 11.77 -8.84
CA LYS A 29 -4.24 11.00 -10.02
C LYS A 29 -3.32 9.83 -9.62
N MET A 30 -2.35 10.09 -8.73
CA MET A 30 -1.47 9.08 -8.18
C MET A 30 -2.28 7.95 -7.53
N LYS A 31 -3.21 8.27 -6.64
CA LYS A 31 -4.04 7.26 -5.97
C LYS A 31 -4.86 6.43 -6.94
N SER A 32 -5.46 7.07 -7.94
CA SER A 32 -6.23 6.36 -8.97
C SER A 32 -5.36 5.40 -9.78
N LYS A 33 -4.13 5.80 -10.12
CA LYS A 33 -3.17 4.93 -10.81
C LYS A 33 -2.72 3.76 -9.93
N VAL A 34 -2.37 4.01 -8.67
CA VAL A 34 -2.02 2.95 -7.70
C VAL A 34 -3.17 1.97 -7.53
N LYS A 35 -4.39 2.48 -7.37
CA LYS A 35 -5.61 1.67 -7.25
C LYS A 35 -5.76 0.75 -8.46
N TRP A 36 -5.69 1.30 -9.67
CA TRP A 36 -5.84 0.53 -10.90
C TRP A 36 -4.76 -0.57 -11.01
N MET A 37 -3.49 -0.24 -10.77
CA MET A 37 -2.39 -1.21 -10.82
C MET A 37 -2.57 -2.33 -9.77
N ALA A 38 -2.94 -1.96 -8.54
CA ALA A 38 -3.17 -2.91 -7.45
C ALA A 38 -4.37 -3.83 -7.74
N GLU A 39 -5.47 -3.30 -8.28
CA GLU A 39 -6.65 -4.09 -8.68
C GLU A 39 -6.30 -5.10 -9.78
N GLN A 40 -5.58 -4.67 -10.82
CA GLN A 40 -5.14 -5.59 -11.89
C GLN A 40 -4.24 -6.70 -11.35
N LEU A 41 -3.32 -6.36 -10.44
CA LEU A 41 -2.43 -7.32 -9.83
C LEU A 41 -3.19 -8.31 -8.92
N VAL A 42 -4.16 -7.86 -8.15
CA VAL A 42 -5.04 -8.74 -7.34
C VAL A 42 -5.84 -9.68 -8.22
N VAL A 43 -6.41 -9.19 -9.33
CA VAL A 43 -7.14 -10.03 -10.30
C VAL A 43 -6.23 -11.12 -10.87
N ARG A 44 -5.00 -10.76 -11.27
CA ARG A 44 -4.02 -11.74 -11.77
C ARG A 44 -3.67 -12.78 -10.72
N LEU A 45 -3.36 -12.34 -9.49
CA LEU A 45 -3.03 -13.23 -8.38
C LEU A 45 -4.17 -14.21 -8.08
N ASN A 46 -5.43 -13.75 -8.12
CA ASN A 46 -6.59 -14.61 -7.92
C ASN A 46 -6.79 -15.64 -9.03
N ARG A 47 -6.45 -15.28 -10.27
CA ARG A 47 -6.61 -16.15 -11.43
C ARG A 47 -5.50 -17.21 -11.50
N ASP A 48 -4.26 -16.78 -11.26
CA ASP A 48 -3.07 -17.58 -11.54
C ASP A 48 -2.59 -18.37 -10.31
N PHE A 49 -2.98 -17.96 -9.09
CA PHE A 49 -2.52 -18.57 -7.84
C PHE A 49 -3.67 -18.82 -6.88
N GLN A 50 -3.93 -20.09 -6.59
CA GLN A 50 -4.86 -20.49 -5.53
C GLN A 50 -4.12 -20.61 -4.21
N VAL A 51 -4.82 -20.32 -3.11
CA VAL A 51 -4.29 -20.51 -1.76
C VAL A 51 -4.13 -22.02 -1.55
N PRO A 52 -2.92 -22.52 -1.27
CA PRO A 52 -2.75 -23.94 -0.98
C PRO A 52 -3.59 -24.35 0.22
N ILE A 53 -4.21 -25.53 0.13
CA ILE A 53 -4.97 -26.12 1.24
C ILE A 53 -4.01 -26.31 2.42
N GLY A 54 -4.39 -25.81 3.60
CA GLY A 54 -3.56 -25.87 4.81
C GLY A 54 -2.57 -24.71 4.99
N LEU A 55 -2.45 -23.79 4.01
CA LEU A 55 -1.70 -22.56 4.22
C LEU A 55 -2.56 -21.57 5.02
N THR A 56 -2.28 -21.45 6.32
CA THR A 56 -2.82 -20.38 7.16
C THR A 56 -1.77 -19.27 7.27
N LEU A 57 -2.10 -18.11 6.70
CA LEU A 57 -1.31 -16.92 6.94
C LEU A 57 -1.74 -16.32 8.27
N SER A 58 -0.77 -16.03 9.14
CA SER A 58 -1.02 -15.11 10.25
C SER A 58 -1.59 -13.81 9.68
N PRO A 59 -2.45 -13.08 10.41
CA PRO A 59 -2.97 -11.78 9.95
C PRO A 59 -1.86 -10.90 9.38
N PRO A 60 -2.15 -10.03 8.40
CA PRO A 60 -1.15 -9.11 7.88
C PRO A 60 -0.54 -8.34 9.06
N ALA A 61 0.73 -8.59 9.36
CA ALA A 61 1.47 -7.85 10.39
C ALA A 61 1.97 -6.50 9.84
N ASP A 62 1.75 -6.27 8.55
CA ASP A 62 2.36 -5.22 7.77
C ASP A 62 1.48 -3.96 7.86
N ASP A 63 1.80 -3.09 8.81
CA ASP A 63 1.19 -1.76 8.91
C ASP A 63 1.58 -0.92 7.70
N LEU A 64 0.58 -0.20 7.16
CA LEU A 64 0.80 0.79 6.11
C LEU A 64 1.43 2.06 6.70
N ASP A 65 2.70 2.01 7.06
CA ASP A 65 3.41 3.18 7.60
C ASP A 65 3.97 4.09 6.50
N GLY A 66 3.08 4.56 5.64
CA GLY A 66 3.40 5.47 4.54
C GLY A 66 4.09 4.82 3.34
N LEU A 67 4.41 5.66 2.36
CA LEU A 67 4.91 5.30 1.05
C LEU A 67 6.25 4.54 1.10
N SER A 68 7.13 4.90 2.04
CA SER A 68 8.42 4.22 2.22
C SER A 68 8.25 2.76 2.70
N SER A 69 7.34 2.54 3.65
CA SER A 69 6.99 1.19 4.13
C SER A 69 6.40 0.36 2.99
N ILE A 70 5.44 0.94 2.26
CA ILE A 70 4.76 0.27 1.14
C ILE A 70 5.75 -0.19 0.08
N VAL A 71 6.67 0.68 -0.34
CA VAL A 71 7.72 0.32 -1.32
C VAL A 71 8.61 -0.80 -0.79
N THR A 72 9.05 -0.71 0.46
CA THR A 72 9.93 -1.71 1.09
C THR A 72 9.28 -3.09 1.16
N ILE A 73 7.99 -3.13 1.49
CA ILE A 73 7.22 -4.38 1.61
C ILE A 73 7.04 -5.04 0.23
N LEU A 74 6.61 -4.27 -0.78
CA LEU A 74 6.42 -4.79 -2.14
C LEU A 74 7.74 -5.30 -2.74
N GLU A 75 8.82 -4.54 -2.59
CA GLU A 75 10.16 -4.94 -3.04
C GLU A 75 10.64 -6.21 -2.32
N GLY A 76 10.44 -6.26 -1.00
CA GLY A 76 10.82 -7.38 -0.16
C GLY A 76 10.12 -8.68 -0.58
N TYR A 77 8.79 -8.68 -0.71
CA TYR A 77 8.08 -9.87 -1.17
C TYR A 77 8.47 -10.24 -2.60
N ASN A 78 8.60 -9.26 -3.51
CA ASN A 78 9.01 -9.53 -4.89
C ASN A 78 10.38 -10.20 -5.00
N SER A 79 11.31 -9.87 -4.08
CA SER A 79 12.63 -10.48 -4.01
C SER A 79 12.61 -11.96 -3.58
N LEU A 80 11.57 -12.37 -2.86
CA LEU A 80 11.38 -13.74 -2.38
C LEU A 80 10.67 -14.64 -3.38
N ILE A 81 9.98 -14.06 -4.37
CA ILE A 81 9.32 -14.81 -5.43
C ILE A 81 10.38 -15.32 -6.41
N SER A 82 10.56 -16.64 -6.45
CA SER A 82 11.48 -17.30 -7.36
C SER A 82 11.04 -17.17 -8.82
N ASN A 83 11.99 -16.94 -9.73
CA ASN A 83 11.74 -16.98 -11.17
C ASN A 83 11.46 -18.41 -11.69
N SER A 84 11.76 -19.43 -10.89
CA SER A 84 11.52 -20.84 -11.23
C SER A 84 10.09 -21.31 -10.91
N LEU A 85 9.26 -20.47 -10.30
CA LEU A 85 7.86 -20.79 -10.06
C LEU A 85 7.04 -20.46 -11.30
N ASP A 86 6.26 -21.41 -11.80
CA ASP A 86 5.49 -21.22 -13.04
C ASP A 86 4.48 -20.07 -12.92
N GLY A 87 4.32 -19.32 -14.01
CA GLY A 87 3.34 -18.22 -14.09
C GLY A 87 3.69 -16.93 -13.35
N VAL A 88 4.84 -16.86 -12.64
CA VAL A 88 5.18 -15.68 -11.82
C VAL A 88 5.81 -14.51 -12.58
N SER A 89 6.31 -14.71 -13.79
CA SER A 89 7.07 -13.70 -14.53
C SER A 89 6.29 -12.38 -14.66
N GLN A 90 5.04 -12.46 -15.10
CA GLN A 90 4.19 -11.28 -15.25
C GLN A 90 3.82 -10.66 -13.90
N VAL A 91 3.57 -11.47 -12.87
CA VAL A 91 3.28 -10.98 -11.51
C VAL A 91 4.46 -10.17 -10.97
N LYS A 92 5.70 -10.65 -11.13
CA LYS A 92 6.90 -9.93 -10.70
C LYS A 92 7.07 -8.60 -11.45
N VAL A 93 6.78 -8.58 -12.75
CA VAL A 93 6.80 -7.35 -13.56
C VAL A 93 5.75 -6.35 -13.07
N ASP A 94 4.54 -6.81 -12.78
CA ASP A 94 3.45 -5.98 -12.29
C ASP A 94 3.77 -5.42 -10.88
N ILE A 95 4.31 -6.23 -9.97
CA ILE A 95 4.79 -5.78 -8.66
C ILE A 95 5.91 -4.73 -8.81
N SER A 96 6.88 -5.00 -9.69
CA SER A 96 8.00 -4.09 -9.94
C SER A 96 7.53 -2.77 -10.53
N SER A 97 6.54 -2.81 -11.43
CA SER A 97 5.95 -1.62 -12.04
C SER A 97 5.23 -0.76 -11.00
N LEU A 98 4.44 -1.38 -10.12
CA LEU A 98 3.77 -0.69 -9.03
C LEU A 98 4.79 -0.06 -8.05
N THR A 99 5.78 -0.85 -7.65
CA THR A 99 6.85 -0.43 -6.75
C THR A 99 7.68 0.71 -7.35
N GLY A 100 8.00 0.62 -8.64
CA GLY A 100 8.73 1.66 -9.38
C GLY A 100 7.95 2.96 -9.46
N PHE A 101 6.64 2.89 -9.77
CA PHE A 101 5.77 4.07 -9.78
C PHE A 101 5.71 4.77 -8.42
N LEU A 102 5.54 4.00 -7.34
CA LEU A 102 5.52 4.53 -5.97
C LEU A 102 6.88 5.11 -5.55
N SER A 103 7.97 4.45 -5.97
CA SER A 103 9.34 4.91 -5.68
C SER A 103 9.65 6.23 -6.37
N GLN A 104 9.26 6.38 -7.64
CA GLN A 104 9.40 7.62 -8.38
C GLN A 104 8.58 8.74 -7.73
N TRP A 105 7.30 8.48 -7.43
CA TRP A 105 6.45 9.46 -6.75
C TRP A 105 7.06 9.93 -5.43
N ARG A 106 7.61 9.00 -4.63
CA ARG A 106 8.31 9.30 -3.38
C ARG A 106 9.51 10.23 -3.61
N GLN A 107 10.33 9.95 -4.61
CA GLN A 107 11.52 10.76 -4.91
C GLN A 107 11.17 12.20 -5.28
N GLU A 108 10.05 12.40 -5.98
CA GLU A 108 9.59 13.71 -6.44
C GLU A 108 8.89 14.52 -5.32
N HIS A 109 8.24 13.85 -4.35
CA HIS A 109 7.29 14.50 -3.43
C HIS A 109 7.62 14.36 -1.93
N CYS A 110 8.63 13.58 -1.55
CA CYS A 110 9.06 13.43 -0.15
C CYS A 110 10.36 14.18 0.12
N SER A 111 10.35 15.11 1.08
CA SER A 111 11.49 15.97 1.42
C SER A 111 12.61 15.24 2.18
N GLU A 112 12.35 14.05 2.73
CA GLU A 112 13.32 13.29 3.52
C GLU A 112 13.32 11.82 3.09
N GLN A 113 14.52 11.28 2.82
CA GLN A 113 14.72 9.83 2.81
C GLN A 113 14.77 9.38 4.27
N ARG A 114 13.62 9.02 4.83
CA ARG A 114 13.57 8.33 6.13
C ARG A 114 14.54 7.14 6.12
N PRO A 115 15.23 6.86 7.23
CA PRO A 115 16.06 5.66 7.35
C PRO A 115 15.28 4.43 6.90
N LYS A 116 15.98 3.48 6.29
CA LYS A 116 15.38 2.23 5.80
C LYS A 116 14.59 1.60 6.96
N LEU A 117 13.26 1.58 6.81
CA LEU A 117 12.37 1.05 7.84
C LEU A 117 12.74 -0.39 8.17
N SER A 118 12.54 -0.77 9.43
CA SER A 118 12.68 -2.16 9.83
C SER A 118 11.77 -3.01 8.97
N VAL A 119 12.37 -3.97 8.26
CA VAL A 119 11.64 -4.97 7.48
C VAL A 119 10.64 -5.67 8.41
N PRO A 120 9.35 -5.78 8.03
CA PRO A 120 8.37 -6.44 8.87
C PRO A 120 8.81 -7.85 9.27
N GLY A 121 8.48 -8.26 10.49
CA GLY A 121 8.95 -9.53 11.05
C GLY A 121 8.57 -10.75 10.21
N VAL A 122 7.39 -10.73 9.59
CA VAL A 122 6.93 -11.79 8.67
C VAL A 122 7.83 -11.88 7.43
N LEU A 123 8.15 -10.74 6.83
CA LEU A 123 9.04 -10.67 5.66
C LEU A 123 10.47 -11.12 6.03
N GLN A 124 10.96 -10.76 7.21
CA GLN A 124 12.25 -11.22 7.73
C GLN A 124 12.27 -12.74 7.95
N GLU A 125 11.18 -13.32 8.46
CA GLU A 125 11.07 -14.75 8.69
C GLU A 125 11.03 -15.55 7.37
N LEU A 126 10.37 -15.02 6.35
CA LEU A 126 10.43 -15.59 5.01
C LEU A 126 11.84 -15.54 4.40
N GLN A 127 12.57 -14.43 4.61
CA GLN A 127 13.96 -14.31 4.18
C GLN A 127 14.87 -15.35 4.83
N ARG A 128 14.64 -15.69 6.11
CA ARG A 128 15.39 -16.77 6.79
C ARG A 128 15.13 -18.15 6.22
N ARG A 129 13.92 -18.38 5.70
CA ARG A 129 13.46 -19.67 5.14
C ARG A 129 13.72 -19.81 3.63
N LYS A 130 14.55 -18.94 3.02
CA LYS A 130 14.78 -18.86 1.56
C LYS A 130 15.26 -20.17 0.89
N THR A 131 15.75 -21.14 1.66
CA THR A 131 16.10 -22.47 1.15
C THR A 131 14.87 -23.25 0.66
N PHE A 132 13.68 -22.96 1.19
CA PHE A 132 12.40 -23.55 0.77
C PHE A 132 11.77 -22.72 -0.35
N ILE A 133 12.46 -22.64 -1.48
CA ILE A 133 12.21 -21.67 -2.57
C ILE A 133 10.73 -21.62 -2.99
N HIS A 134 10.12 -22.76 -3.31
CA HIS A 134 8.72 -22.80 -3.76
C HIS A 134 7.73 -22.41 -2.66
N THR A 135 7.91 -22.91 -1.45
CA THR A 135 7.06 -22.58 -0.29
C THR A 135 7.13 -21.09 0.02
N VAL A 136 8.33 -20.53 0.09
CA VAL A 136 8.57 -19.09 0.32
C VAL A 136 7.97 -18.25 -0.81
N SER A 137 8.11 -18.69 -2.06
CA SER A 137 7.54 -17.97 -3.21
C SER A 137 6.01 -17.93 -3.16
N ILE A 138 5.37 -19.05 -2.83
CA ILE A 138 3.91 -19.13 -2.70
C ILE A 138 3.42 -18.28 -1.53
N GLU A 139 4.08 -18.37 -0.37
CA GLU A 139 3.74 -17.54 0.78
C GLU A 139 3.90 -16.05 0.44
N ALA A 140 5.00 -15.65 -0.22
CA ALA A 140 5.22 -14.26 -0.65
C ALA A 140 4.13 -13.77 -1.62
N LEU A 141 3.70 -14.56 -2.60
CA LEU A 141 2.60 -14.21 -3.51
C LEU A 141 1.29 -13.96 -2.76
N MET A 142 0.97 -14.84 -1.80
CA MET A 142 -0.22 -14.71 -0.98
C MET A 142 -0.16 -13.48 -0.08
N ARG A 143 1.01 -13.17 0.48
CA ARG A 143 1.25 -11.95 1.25
C ARG A 143 1.12 -10.68 0.41
N VAL A 144 1.63 -10.67 -0.82
CA VAL A 144 1.41 -9.56 -1.76
C VAL A 144 -0.08 -9.34 -1.98
N LYS A 145 -0.86 -10.40 -2.21
CA LYS A 145 -2.32 -10.30 -2.36
C LYS A 145 -2.98 -9.68 -1.12
N GLU A 146 -2.64 -10.14 0.08
CA GLU A 146 -3.18 -9.56 1.33
C GLU A 146 -2.82 -8.08 1.47
N PHE A 147 -1.55 -7.76 1.23
CA PHE A 147 -1.03 -6.40 1.33
C PHE A 147 -1.69 -5.45 0.32
N LEU A 148 -1.90 -5.88 -0.92
CA LEU A 148 -2.62 -5.07 -1.92
C LEU A 148 -4.08 -4.81 -1.52
N ASN A 149 -4.76 -5.81 -0.96
CA ASN A 149 -6.12 -5.62 -0.44
C ASN A 149 -6.15 -4.63 0.73
N LEU A 150 -5.14 -4.66 1.60
CA LEU A 150 -4.99 -3.69 2.68
C LEU A 150 -4.72 -2.28 2.12
N LEU A 151 -3.82 -2.15 1.15
CA LEU A 151 -3.50 -0.89 0.47
C LEU A 151 -4.73 -0.28 -0.22
N LEU A 152 -5.52 -1.09 -0.93
CA LEU A 152 -6.74 -0.65 -1.63
C LEU A 152 -7.77 -0.05 -0.66
N LYS A 153 -7.87 -0.57 0.56
CA LYS A 153 -8.74 -0.02 1.62
C LYS A 153 -8.20 1.28 2.22
N ASN A 154 -6.90 1.53 2.07
CA ASN A 154 -6.15 2.51 2.83
C ASN A 154 -5.25 3.39 1.94
N LEU A 155 -5.70 3.75 0.73
CA LEU A 155 -4.94 4.57 -0.21
C LEU A 155 -4.54 5.95 0.33
N ASN A 156 -5.13 6.40 1.45
CA ASN A 156 -4.71 7.63 2.13
C ASN A 156 -3.28 7.58 2.67
N HIS A 157 -2.75 6.39 2.99
CA HIS A 157 -1.37 6.22 3.46
C HIS A 157 -0.32 6.56 2.40
N LEU A 158 -0.70 6.61 1.12
CA LEU A 158 0.17 7.04 0.02
C LEU A 158 0.57 8.53 0.09
N LYS A 159 -0.11 9.33 0.93
CA LYS A 159 0.25 10.74 1.16
C LYS A 159 1.39 10.89 2.15
N THR A 160 1.62 9.87 2.97
CA THR A 160 2.60 9.91 4.05
C THR A 160 3.93 9.39 3.53
N CYS A 161 5.00 10.14 3.78
CA CYS A 161 6.37 9.66 3.74
C CYS A 161 6.72 9.20 5.17
#